data_AF-A0A7R9GLR2-F1
#
_entry.id   AF-A0A7R9GLR2-F1
#
_cell.length_a   1.000
_cell.length_b   1.000
_cell.length_c   1.000
_cell.angle_alpha   90.00
_cell.angle_beta   90.00
_cell.angle_gamma   90.00
#
_symmetry.space_group_name_H-M   'P 1'
#
loop_
_entity.id
_entity.type
_entity.pdbx_description
1 polymer ?
#
loop_
_entity_poly.entity_id
_entity_poly.type
_entity_poly.pdbx_seq_one_letter_code
_entity_poly.pdbx_strand_id
1 'polypeptide(L)'
;MADDENAAPEGEIDESLYSRQIFVLGKEAMMRMAVANVCISGMGGLGVEIAKNVCLAGVKTVTLHDEKPVTWYDLNSQFYVKENQVGKNRAESCLGLVSELNTYVPTTASTAPIDEAFVKKFRVMCLSDNSFEEQVRVGKMCRDNKIIFIVAETKGAFGKVFFDGGEDFECVDQNGEAPLIAPVINISKAEDGMVTCPDDNRHGFETGDHVAFTEIKGMTELNDRDPIPIKVTGPFTFTIGNTMGFSEYEGPGGTVSQLHLAFQSIHKFEADKGQLPRPYNRADAEEFLGMVNDLNDAQSGGAKGEIDPGLIKTFAYTSRGCLAPICSLLGSFVGQEVMKACSGKFNPLNQFLYFDATECLPDDVETISEDSAAA
;
A
#
# COMPACT_ATOMS: atom_id res chain seq x y z
N MET A 1 18.39 -41.53 5.35
CA MET A 1 18.59 -40.60 4.24
C MET A 1 17.56 -40.98 3.19
N ALA A 2 16.56 -40.12 3.04
CA ALA A 2 15.74 -40.03 1.85
C ALA A 2 16.02 -38.61 1.34
N ASP A 3 16.34 -38.47 0.07
CA ASP A 3 16.87 -37.22 -0.46
C ASP A 3 15.73 -36.24 -0.75
N ASP A 4 15.95 -34.95 -0.45
CA ASP A 4 14.93 -33.90 -0.48
C ASP A 4 14.83 -33.28 -1.88
N GLU A 5 14.34 -34.09 -2.84
CA GLU A 5 14.33 -33.75 -4.29
C GLU A 5 13.41 -32.58 -4.69
N ASN A 6 12.78 -31.88 -3.73
CA ASN A 6 11.86 -30.75 -3.98
C ASN A 6 12.38 -29.38 -3.48
N ALA A 7 13.59 -29.30 -2.90
CA ALA A 7 14.21 -28.03 -2.59
C ALA A 7 14.82 -27.40 -3.86
N ALA A 8 14.20 -26.35 -4.39
CA ALA A 8 14.79 -25.55 -5.48
C ALA A 8 16.13 -24.94 -5.01
N PRO A 9 17.18 -24.94 -5.85
CA PRO A 9 18.50 -24.47 -5.44
C PRO A 9 18.52 -22.96 -5.16
N GLU A 10 19.37 -22.52 -4.22
CA GLU A 10 19.43 -21.13 -3.76
C GLU A 10 19.65 -20.15 -4.93
N GLY A 11 18.57 -19.45 -5.32
CA GLY A 11 18.59 -18.41 -6.35
C GLY A 11 17.79 -18.73 -7.63
N GLU A 12 17.36 -19.97 -7.86
CA GLU A 12 16.49 -20.28 -9.00
C GLU A 12 15.00 -20.09 -8.64
N ILE A 13 14.29 -19.31 -9.46
CA ILE A 13 12.84 -19.10 -9.33
C ILE A 13 12.12 -20.27 -9.99
N ASP A 14 11.18 -20.91 -9.29
CA ASP A 14 10.29 -21.92 -9.87
C ASP A 14 9.38 -21.29 -10.94
N GLU A 15 9.78 -21.39 -12.20
CA GLU A 15 9.02 -20.87 -13.35
C GLU A 15 7.70 -21.64 -13.58
N SER A 16 7.50 -22.80 -12.97
CA SER A 16 6.24 -23.56 -13.06
C SER A 16 5.18 -23.00 -12.10
N LEU A 17 5.57 -22.68 -10.86
CA LEU A 17 4.71 -22.02 -9.88
C LEU A 17 4.48 -20.55 -10.24
N TYR A 18 5.55 -19.80 -10.47
CA TYR A 18 5.48 -18.34 -10.62
C TYR A 18 5.26 -17.85 -12.05
N SER A 19 5.05 -18.74 -13.04
CA SER A 19 4.90 -18.44 -14.47
C SER A 19 4.16 -17.12 -14.77
N ARG A 20 2.95 -16.95 -14.21
CA ARG A 20 2.09 -15.77 -14.44
C ARG A 20 2.62 -14.50 -13.77
N GLN A 21 3.26 -14.63 -12.61
CA GLN A 21 3.82 -13.52 -11.84
C GLN A 21 5.13 -13.01 -12.47
N ILE A 22 5.94 -13.90 -13.05
CA ILE A 22 7.16 -13.55 -13.79
C ILE A 22 6.86 -12.59 -14.94
N PHE A 23 5.73 -12.75 -15.65
CA PHE A 23 5.30 -11.83 -16.71
C PHE A 23 4.86 -10.44 -16.23
N VAL A 24 4.56 -10.26 -14.93
CA VAL A 24 4.15 -8.96 -14.35
C VAL A 24 5.31 -8.26 -13.66
N LEU A 25 6.10 -9.00 -12.86
CA LEU A 25 7.20 -8.43 -12.07
C LEU A 25 8.53 -8.42 -12.84
N GLY A 26 8.77 -9.44 -13.69
CA GLY A 26 10.09 -9.76 -14.21
C GLY A 26 10.95 -10.54 -13.21
N LYS A 27 11.89 -11.33 -13.71
CA LYS A 27 12.74 -12.21 -12.89
C LYS A 27 13.58 -11.45 -11.86
N GLU A 28 14.08 -10.26 -12.20
CA GLU A 28 14.91 -9.47 -11.27
C GLU A 28 14.14 -8.98 -10.04
N ALA A 29 12.93 -8.45 -10.23
CA ALA A 29 12.07 -8.03 -9.13
C ALA A 29 11.76 -9.20 -8.17
N MET A 30 11.54 -10.40 -8.73
CA MET A 30 11.33 -11.63 -7.95
C MET A 30 12.60 -12.09 -7.23
N MET A 31 13.79 -12.00 -7.83
CA MET A 31 15.06 -12.28 -7.12
C MET A 31 15.29 -11.31 -5.95
N ARG A 32 14.94 -10.03 -6.11
CA ARG A 32 14.99 -9.02 -5.03
C ARG A 32 13.97 -9.33 -3.91
N MET A 33 12.78 -9.83 -4.25
CA MET A 33 11.79 -10.31 -3.27
C MET A 33 12.23 -11.56 -2.52
N ALA A 34 12.84 -12.53 -3.20
CA ALA A 34 13.32 -13.79 -2.62
C ALA A 34 14.44 -13.62 -1.58
N VAL A 35 15.01 -12.41 -1.43
CA VAL A 35 15.95 -12.08 -0.35
C VAL A 35 15.36 -11.20 0.77
N ALA A 36 14.12 -10.72 0.63
CA ALA A 36 13.47 -9.82 1.58
C ALA A 36 12.66 -10.56 2.67
N ASN A 37 12.99 -10.31 3.95
CA ASN A 37 12.18 -10.74 5.10
C ASN A 37 11.04 -9.74 5.33
N VAL A 38 9.80 -10.19 5.53
CA VAL A 38 8.64 -9.32 5.81
C VAL A 38 7.99 -9.68 7.14
N CYS A 39 7.59 -8.68 7.93
CA CYS A 39 6.71 -8.87 9.09
C CYS A 39 5.37 -8.17 8.86
N ILE A 40 4.28 -8.84 9.23
CA ILE A 40 2.93 -8.24 9.28
C ILE A 40 2.43 -8.33 10.73
N SER A 41 2.16 -7.18 11.33
CA SER A 41 1.62 -7.01 12.68
C SER A 41 0.10 -6.79 12.64
N GLY A 42 -0.59 -7.42 13.59
CA GLY A 42 -2.04 -7.56 13.66
C GLY A 42 -2.52 -8.62 12.68
N MET A 43 -3.16 -9.68 13.19
CA MET A 43 -3.59 -10.86 12.43
C MET A 43 -5.12 -11.00 12.36
N GLY A 44 -5.84 -9.87 12.42
CA GLY A 44 -7.25 -9.77 12.03
C GLY A 44 -7.44 -9.83 10.50
N GLY A 45 -8.68 -9.62 10.03
CA GLY A 45 -9.07 -9.82 8.62
C GLY A 45 -8.19 -9.10 7.58
N LEU A 46 -7.82 -7.83 7.83
CA LEU A 46 -6.90 -7.08 6.97
C LEU A 46 -5.48 -7.69 6.99
N GLY A 47 -4.94 -7.98 8.16
CA GLY A 47 -3.59 -8.53 8.33
C GLY A 47 -3.41 -9.90 7.67
N VAL A 48 -4.42 -10.77 7.73
CA VAL A 48 -4.38 -12.08 7.06
C VAL A 48 -4.47 -11.96 5.53
N GLU A 49 -5.19 -10.97 4.99
CA GLU A 49 -5.19 -10.71 3.54
C GLU A 49 -3.82 -10.23 3.05
N ILE A 50 -3.16 -9.33 3.80
CA ILE A 50 -1.78 -8.91 3.52
C ILE A 50 -0.86 -10.12 3.56
N ALA A 51 -0.89 -10.90 4.65
CA ALA A 51 -0.04 -12.08 4.81
C ALA A 51 -0.26 -13.13 3.71
N LYS A 52 -1.51 -13.39 3.32
CA LYS A 52 -1.87 -14.29 2.23
C LYS A 52 -1.26 -13.83 0.90
N ASN A 53 -1.44 -12.56 0.54
CA ASN A 53 -0.91 -12.00 -0.70
C ASN A 53 0.63 -11.99 -0.72
N VAL A 54 1.29 -11.63 0.40
CA VAL A 54 2.75 -11.59 0.52
C VAL A 54 3.39 -12.99 0.52
N CYS A 55 2.74 -13.98 1.15
CA CYS A 55 3.20 -15.38 1.13
C CYS A 55 3.10 -15.97 -0.28
N LEU A 56 1.97 -15.79 -0.97
CA LEU A 56 1.79 -16.22 -2.36
C LEU A 56 2.78 -15.53 -3.33
N ALA A 57 3.18 -14.28 -3.05
CA ALA A 57 4.11 -13.53 -3.88
C ALA A 57 5.57 -14.02 -3.83
N GLY A 58 5.98 -14.86 -2.88
CA GLY A 58 7.33 -15.43 -2.85
C GLY A 58 8.40 -14.48 -2.30
N VAL A 59 8.23 -13.97 -1.08
CA VAL A 59 9.28 -13.27 -0.32
C VAL A 59 10.17 -14.25 0.47
N LYS A 60 11.34 -13.83 0.97
CA LYS A 60 12.28 -14.74 1.66
C LYS A 60 11.68 -15.41 2.91
N THR A 61 11.01 -14.64 3.75
CA THR A 61 10.32 -15.12 4.96
C THR A 61 9.14 -14.22 5.29
N VAL A 62 8.14 -14.79 5.98
CA VAL A 62 7.02 -14.05 6.55
C VAL A 62 6.98 -14.28 8.07
N THR A 63 6.98 -13.21 8.85
CA THR A 63 6.66 -13.24 10.28
C THR A 63 5.28 -12.66 10.50
N LEU A 64 4.38 -13.50 11.01
CA LEU A 64 3.05 -13.13 11.48
C LEU A 64 3.19 -12.67 12.93
N HIS A 65 2.84 -11.41 13.21
CA HIS A 65 2.91 -10.85 14.55
C HIS A 65 1.51 -10.45 15.04
N ASP A 66 1.11 -10.93 16.22
CA ASP A 66 -0.02 -10.36 16.97
C ASP A 66 0.15 -10.73 18.43
N GLU A 67 -0.21 -9.83 19.35
CA GLU A 67 -0.26 -10.10 20.79
C GLU A 67 -1.69 -10.48 21.23
N LYS A 68 -2.71 -10.17 20.41
CA LYS A 68 -4.13 -10.33 20.74
C LYS A 68 -4.64 -11.78 20.55
N PRO A 69 -5.60 -12.22 21.37
CA PRO A 69 -6.31 -13.48 21.15
C PRO A 69 -7.35 -13.36 20.02
N VAL A 70 -7.69 -14.48 19.41
CA VAL A 70 -8.84 -14.62 18.49
C VAL A 70 -10.11 -14.37 19.29
N THR A 71 -10.96 -13.49 18.76
CA THR A 71 -12.28 -13.13 19.29
C THR A 71 -13.38 -13.60 18.33
N TRP A 72 -14.63 -13.59 18.78
CA TRP A 72 -15.78 -13.83 17.89
C TRP A 72 -15.86 -12.79 16.74
N TYR A 73 -15.41 -11.56 16.99
CA TYR A 73 -15.37 -10.49 16.00
C TYR A 73 -14.41 -10.76 14.84
N ASP A 74 -13.33 -11.52 15.08
CA ASP A 74 -12.34 -11.85 14.04
C ASP A 74 -12.91 -12.79 12.97
N LEU A 75 -13.88 -13.64 13.32
CA LEU A 75 -14.51 -14.60 12.41
C LEU A 75 -15.30 -13.92 11.26
N ASN A 76 -15.59 -12.63 11.37
CA ASN A 76 -16.29 -11.85 10.33
C ASN A 76 -15.45 -11.65 9.06
N SER A 77 -14.13 -11.70 9.15
CA SER A 77 -13.22 -11.38 8.03
C SER A 77 -11.89 -12.13 8.04
N GLN A 78 -11.52 -12.78 9.14
CA GLN A 78 -10.30 -13.57 9.27
C GLN A 78 -10.58 -15.05 8.93
N PHE A 79 -10.41 -15.40 7.66
CA PHE A 79 -10.80 -16.70 7.09
C PHE A 79 -9.89 -17.89 7.44
N TYR A 80 -8.81 -17.69 8.22
CA TYR A 80 -7.92 -18.75 8.70
C TYR A 80 -8.07 -19.06 10.20
N VAL A 81 -9.02 -18.44 10.90
CA VAL A 81 -9.38 -18.80 12.28
C VAL A 81 -10.82 -19.33 12.36
N LYS A 82 -11.08 -20.20 13.34
CA LYS A 82 -12.35 -20.90 13.54
C LYS A 82 -12.82 -20.76 14.99
N GLU A 83 -14.10 -21.03 15.25
CA GLU A 83 -14.70 -20.91 16.59
C GLU A 83 -13.89 -21.64 17.69
N ASN A 84 -13.34 -22.81 17.38
CA ASN A 84 -12.50 -23.60 18.29
C ASN A 84 -11.07 -23.05 18.49
N GLN A 85 -10.78 -21.85 17.98
CA GLN A 85 -9.55 -21.09 18.20
C GLN A 85 -9.79 -19.78 18.97
N VAL A 86 -11.04 -19.39 19.24
CA VAL A 86 -11.35 -18.24 20.10
C VAL A 86 -10.64 -18.37 21.46
N GLY A 87 -9.95 -17.32 21.88
CA GLY A 87 -9.10 -17.28 23.08
C GLY A 87 -7.63 -17.70 22.88
N LYS A 88 -7.25 -18.28 21.73
CA LYS A 88 -5.83 -18.54 21.37
C LYS A 88 -5.23 -17.30 20.68
N ASN A 89 -3.91 -17.16 20.62
CA ASN A 89 -3.28 -16.07 19.87
C ASN A 89 -3.64 -16.12 18.37
N ARG A 90 -3.87 -14.95 17.74
CA ARG A 90 -4.27 -14.88 16.32
C ARG A 90 -3.17 -15.34 15.35
N ALA A 91 -1.93 -14.88 15.52
CA ALA A 91 -0.81 -15.24 14.65
C ALA A 91 -0.49 -16.74 14.72
N GLU A 92 -0.46 -17.30 15.94
CA GLU A 92 -0.31 -18.75 16.14
C GLU A 92 -1.49 -19.55 15.54
N SER A 93 -2.70 -19.00 15.55
CA SER A 93 -3.91 -19.66 15.05
C SER A 93 -3.99 -19.74 13.53
N CYS A 94 -3.54 -18.73 12.80
CA CYS A 94 -3.53 -18.76 11.33
C CYS A 94 -2.25 -19.35 10.73
N LEU A 95 -1.15 -19.45 11.49
CA LEU A 95 0.19 -19.86 11.02
C LEU A 95 0.18 -21.09 10.08
N GLY A 96 -0.51 -22.17 10.46
CA GLY A 96 -0.53 -23.39 9.64
C GLY A 96 -1.08 -23.15 8.22
N LEU A 97 -2.24 -22.49 8.14
CA LEU A 97 -2.93 -22.23 6.87
C LEU A 97 -2.22 -21.18 6.01
N VAL A 98 -1.48 -20.23 6.63
CA VAL A 98 -0.63 -19.29 5.88
C VAL A 98 0.63 -19.99 5.35
N SER A 99 1.23 -20.90 6.11
CA SER A 99 2.39 -21.70 5.67
C SER A 99 2.05 -22.67 4.54
N GLU A 100 0.82 -23.17 4.48
CA GLU A 100 0.33 -24.04 3.40
C GLU A 100 0.21 -23.33 2.03
N LEU A 101 0.24 -21.98 2.00
CA LEU A 101 0.12 -21.21 0.75
C LEU A 101 1.33 -21.31 -0.18
N ASN A 102 2.54 -21.39 0.39
CA ASN A 102 3.77 -21.35 -0.39
C ASN A 102 4.93 -22.00 0.37
N THR A 103 5.31 -23.23 -0.02
CA THR A 103 6.39 -23.99 0.61
C THR A 103 7.77 -23.36 0.46
N TYR A 104 7.95 -22.42 -0.49
CA TYR A 104 9.19 -21.65 -0.65
C TYR A 104 9.31 -20.47 0.33
N VAL A 105 8.27 -20.17 1.12
CA VAL A 105 8.23 -19.01 2.04
C VAL A 105 8.11 -19.47 3.50
N PRO A 106 9.25 -19.70 4.19
CA PRO A 106 9.26 -19.97 5.62
C PRO A 106 8.46 -18.93 6.40
N THR A 107 7.33 -19.37 6.93
CA THR A 107 6.38 -18.54 7.68
C THR A 107 6.48 -18.89 9.17
N THR A 108 6.48 -17.87 10.03
CA THR A 108 6.60 -18.02 11.50
C THR A 108 5.62 -17.11 12.21
N ALA A 109 5.22 -17.46 13.45
CA ALA A 109 4.44 -16.59 14.32
C ALA A 109 5.31 -15.98 15.43
N SER A 110 4.98 -14.77 15.86
CA SER A 110 5.62 -14.07 16.98
C SER A 110 4.59 -13.36 17.86
N THR A 111 4.78 -13.49 19.17
CA THR A 111 4.09 -12.76 20.25
C THR A 111 5.07 -11.90 21.06
N ALA A 112 6.32 -11.77 20.59
CA ALA A 112 7.36 -10.99 21.25
C ALA A 112 7.22 -9.50 20.89
N PRO A 113 7.31 -8.56 21.87
CA PRO A 113 7.12 -7.14 21.65
C PRO A 113 7.97 -6.56 20.53
N ILE A 114 7.41 -5.59 19.79
CA ILE A 114 8.12 -4.90 18.70
C ILE A 114 9.14 -3.94 19.30
N ASP A 115 10.38 -4.40 19.48
CA ASP A 115 11.55 -3.58 19.80
C ASP A 115 12.45 -3.33 18.56
N GLU A 116 13.50 -2.54 18.74
CA GLU A 116 14.45 -2.21 17.67
C GLU A 116 15.20 -3.44 17.13
N ALA A 117 15.48 -4.43 17.98
CA ALA A 117 16.14 -5.67 17.60
C ALA A 117 15.19 -6.64 16.88
N PHE A 118 13.87 -6.53 17.10
CA PHE A 118 12.82 -7.17 16.33
C PHE A 118 12.72 -6.53 14.94
N VAL A 119 12.53 -5.21 14.85
CA VAL A 119 12.39 -4.46 13.58
C VAL A 119 13.57 -4.70 12.64
N LYS A 120 14.80 -4.72 13.16
CA LYS A 120 16.06 -4.94 12.40
C LYS A 120 16.16 -6.29 11.65
N LYS A 121 15.25 -7.23 11.88
CA LYS A 121 15.22 -8.53 11.17
C LYS A 121 14.58 -8.44 9.78
N PHE A 122 13.84 -7.36 9.50
CA PHE A 122 12.93 -7.26 8.36
C PHE A 122 13.39 -6.22 7.35
N ARG A 123 12.99 -6.40 6.08
CA ARG A 123 13.09 -5.39 5.02
C ARG A 123 11.84 -4.48 5.00
N VAL A 124 10.68 -5.05 5.33
CA VAL A 124 9.39 -4.37 5.40
C VAL A 124 8.65 -4.74 6.69
N MET A 125 8.14 -3.74 7.40
CA MET A 125 7.24 -3.85 8.54
C MET A 125 5.86 -3.33 8.15
N CYS A 126 4.87 -4.21 8.10
CA CYS A 126 3.46 -3.84 7.90
C CYS A 126 2.72 -3.86 9.24
N LEU A 127 1.98 -2.80 9.58
CA LEU A 127 1.12 -2.74 10.76
C LEU A 127 -0.35 -2.63 10.35
N SER A 128 -1.20 -3.44 10.97
CA SER A 128 -2.65 -3.37 10.90
C SER A 128 -3.23 -3.66 12.30
N ASP A 129 -4.40 -3.11 12.63
CA ASP A 129 -5.03 -3.30 13.97
C ASP A 129 -4.11 -2.91 15.17
N ASN A 130 -3.07 -2.09 14.94
CA ASN A 130 -2.21 -1.50 15.95
C ASN A 130 -2.65 -0.06 16.28
N SER A 131 -2.54 0.35 17.55
CA SER A 131 -2.89 1.72 17.99
C SER A 131 -2.01 2.79 17.33
N PHE A 132 -2.49 4.04 17.26
CA PHE A 132 -1.73 5.12 16.63
C PHE A 132 -0.39 5.42 17.33
N GLU A 133 -0.35 5.34 18.66
CA GLU A 133 0.91 5.46 19.41
C GLU A 133 1.92 4.39 18.97
N GLU A 134 1.47 3.15 18.77
CA GLU A 134 2.30 2.04 18.30
C GLU A 134 2.70 2.21 16.82
N GLN A 135 1.79 2.70 15.97
CA GLN A 135 2.11 3.07 14.58
C GLN A 135 3.24 4.12 14.53
N VAL A 136 3.16 5.17 15.34
CA VAL A 136 4.19 6.23 15.41
C VAL A 136 5.50 5.70 16.00
N ARG A 137 5.43 4.92 17.09
CA ARG A 137 6.61 4.33 17.76
C ARG A 137 7.37 3.40 16.83
N VAL A 138 6.68 2.46 16.19
CA VAL A 138 7.30 1.50 15.25
C VAL A 138 7.71 2.18 13.96
N GLY A 139 6.92 3.10 13.42
CA GLY A 139 7.27 3.88 12.23
C GLY A 139 8.58 4.66 12.40
N LYS A 140 8.78 5.30 13.57
CA LYS A 140 10.07 5.93 13.88
C LYS A 140 11.22 4.92 13.94
N MET A 141 11.06 3.79 14.63
CA MET A 141 12.12 2.76 14.69
C MET A 141 12.45 2.19 13.29
N CYS A 142 11.47 2.09 12.40
CA CYS A 142 11.68 1.66 11.02
C CYS A 142 12.47 2.71 10.22
N ARG A 143 12.03 3.98 10.24
CA ARG A 143 12.72 5.11 9.59
C ARG A 143 14.17 5.24 10.07
N ASP A 144 14.41 5.22 11.37
CA ASP A 144 15.75 5.32 11.98
C ASP A 144 16.70 4.19 11.52
N ASN A 145 16.15 3.03 11.12
CA ASN A 145 16.91 1.84 10.74
C ASN A 145 16.81 1.47 9.24
N LYS A 146 16.24 2.36 8.41
CA LYS A 146 16.02 2.15 6.96
C LYS A 146 15.15 0.92 6.60
N ILE A 147 14.23 0.55 7.49
CA ILE A 147 13.22 -0.49 7.24
C ILE A 147 11.99 0.19 6.63
N ILE A 148 11.43 -0.38 5.56
CA ILE A 148 10.22 0.20 4.95
C ILE A 148 9.02 -0.06 5.86
N PHE A 149 8.21 0.96 6.06
CA PHE A 149 7.09 0.94 6.98
C PHE A 149 5.79 1.17 6.22
N ILE A 150 4.82 0.29 6.44
CA ILE A 150 3.49 0.37 5.84
C ILE A 150 2.44 0.23 6.94
N VAL A 151 1.45 1.10 6.97
CA VAL A 151 0.30 1.00 7.87
C VAL A 151 -0.96 0.84 7.04
N ALA A 152 -1.84 -0.07 7.45
CA ALA A 152 -3.14 -0.26 6.83
C ALA A 152 -4.23 -0.41 7.90
N GLU A 153 -5.33 0.33 7.74
CA GLU A 153 -6.46 0.30 8.67
C GLU A 153 -7.79 0.26 7.94
N THR A 154 -8.73 -0.54 8.46
CA THR A 154 -10.15 -0.53 8.10
C THR A 154 -10.98 -0.04 9.27
N LYS A 155 -12.00 0.77 9.00
CA LYS A 155 -13.00 1.26 9.97
C LYS A 155 -14.38 1.19 9.29
N GLY A 156 -15.06 0.05 9.38
CA GLY A 156 -16.33 -0.19 8.68
C GLY A 156 -16.17 -0.25 7.17
N ALA A 157 -16.87 0.66 6.47
CA ALA A 157 -16.76 0.85 5.02
C ALA A 157 -15.51 1.66 4.61
N PHE A 158 -14.78 2.23 5.57
CA PHE A 158 -13.66 3.15 5.35
C PHE A 158 -12.30 2.46 5.47
N GLY A 159 -11.32 3.00 4.76
CA GLY A 159 -9.97 2.48 4.64
C GLY A 159 -8.88 3.55 4.60
N LYS A 160 -7.73 3.25 5.19
CA LYS A 160 -6.49 4.04 5.12
C LYS A 160 -5.30 3.13 4.80
N VAL A 161 -4.43 3.56 3.90
CA VAL A 161 -3.05 3.03 3.77
C VAL A 161 -2.07 4.18 3.91
N PHE A 162 -0.93 3.94 4.57
CA PHE A 162 0.21 4.85 4.62
C PHE A 162 1.49 4.08 4.28
N PHE A 163 2.37 4.68 3.49
CA PHE A 163 3.65 4.11 3.06
C PHE A 163 4.80 5.08 3.36
N ASP A 164 5.85 4.57 4.03
CA ASP A 164 7.13 5.25 4.20
C ASP A 164 8.27 4.35 3.71
N GLY A 165 8.80 4.68 2.53
CA GLY A 165 9.95 4.02 1.91
C GLY A 165 11.31 4.47 2.48
N GLY A 166 11.34 5.46 3.37
CA GLY A 166 12.53 6.23 3.71
C GLY A 166 12.81 7.36 2.72
N GLU A 167 13.96 8.02 2.88
CA GLU A 167 14.35 9.18 2.05
C GLU A 167 15.03 8.77 0.73
N ASP A 168 15.67 7.60 0.70
CA ASP A 168 16.45 7.07 -0.43
C ASP A 168 15.76 5.88 -1.13
N PHE A 169 14.43 5.94 -1.39
CA PHE A 169 13.74 4.82 -2.05
C PHE A 169 13.98 4.80 -3.57
N GLU A 170 14.74 3.81 -4.05
CA GLU A 170 15.00 3.59 -5.46
C GLU A 170 13.87 2.79 -6.14
N CYS A 171 13.22 3.40 -7.14
CA CYS A 171 12.32 2.72 -8.07
C CYS A 171 13.07 2.47 -9.38
N VAL A 172 13.26 1.20 -9.75
CA VAL A 172 14.09 0.75 -10.88
C VAL A 172 13.28 0.73 -12.19
N ASP A 173 11.97 0.54 -12.08
CA ASP A 173 11.02 0.53 -13.18
C ASP A 173 9.67 1.02 -12.63
N GLN A 174 9.14 2.10 -13.20
CA GLN A 174 8.02 2.86 -12.63
C GLN A 174 6.64 2.32 -12.99
N ASN A 175 6.51 1.65 -14.14
CA ASN A 175 5.21 1.27 -14.73
C ASN A 175 5.11 -0.22 -15.08
N GLY A 176 6.23 -0.93 -15.24
CA GLY A 176 6.27 -2.33 -15.64
C GLY A 176 5.91 -2.60 -17.10
N GLU A 177 5.76 -1.57 -17.92
CA GLU A 177 5.53 -1.71 -19.36
C GLU A 177 6.79 -2.21 -20.08
N ALA A 178 6.60 -2.87 -21.23
CA ALA A 178 7.73 -3.30 -22.04
C ALA A 178 8.45 -2.08 -22.65
N PRO A 179 9.80 -1.98 -22.55
CA PRO A 179 10.55 -0.89 -23.17
C PRO A 179 10.22 -0.73 -24.66
N LEU A 180 9.74 0.45 -25.03
CA LEU A 180 9.28 0.74 -26.38
C LEU A 180 10.44 0.76 -27.37
N ILE A 181 10.26 0.10 -28.53
CA ILE A 181 11.25 0.03 -29.60
C ILE A 181 10.64 0.65 -30.86
N ALA A 182 11.21 1.77 -31.31
CA ALA A 182 10.77 2.49 -32.49
C ALA A 182 11.87 2.51 -33.57
N PRO A 183 11.58 2.08 -34.82
CA PRO A 183 12.55 2.19 -35.91
C PRO A 183 12.76 3.66 -36.33
N VAL A 184 14.00 4.02 -36.66
CA VAL A 184 14.37 5.39 -37.06
C VAL A 184 14.55 5.48 -38.58
N ILE A 185 13.88 6.44 -39.22
CA ILE A 185 14.07 6.80 -40.63
C ILE A 185 15.15 7.89 -40.78
N ASN A 186 15.13 8.90 -39.91
CA ASN A 186 16.01 10.06 -40.02
C ASN A 186 16.37 10.64 -38.65
N ILE A 187 17.53 11.29 -38.56
CA ILE A 187 17.95 12.10 -37.41
C ILE A 187 18.50 13.42 -37.98
N SER A 188 17.90 14.55 -37.60
CA SER A 188 18.33 15.86 -38.10
C SER A 188 19.70 16.24 -37.52
N LYS A 189 20.54 16.89 -38.34
CA LYS A 189 21.82 17.44 -37.89
C LYS A 189 21.64 18.89 -37.45
N ALA A 190 21.08 19.07 -36.27
CA ALA A 190 20.79 20.37 -35.65
C ALA A 190 21.30 20.40 -34.19
N GLU A 191 21.10 21.53 -33.51
CA GLU A 191 21.39 21.69 -32.07
C GLU A 191 20.42 20.82 -31.23
N ASP A 192 19.13 20.94 -31.49
CA ASP A 192 18.11 19.95 -31.10
C ASP A 192 17.94 18.89 -32.20
N GLY A 193 18.58 17.72 -32.02
CA GLY A 193 18.52 16.61 -32.97
C GLY A 193 17.14 15.94 -33.03
N MET A 194 16.39 16.16 -34.11
CA MET A 194 15.05 15.63 -34.30
C MET A 194 15.08 14.24 -34.93
N VAL A 195 14.60 13.23 -34.19
CA VAL A 195 14.42 11.85 -34.68
C VAL A 195 13.08 11.73 -35.40
N THR A 196 13.04 11.00 -36.52
CA THR A 196 11.80 10.73 -37.29
C THR A 196 11.60 9.22 -37.44
N CYS A 197 10.43 8.74 -37.04
CA CYS A 197 10.00 7.34 -37.18
C CYS A 197 9.05 7.18 -38.39
N PRO A 198 8.77 5.95 -38.87
CA PRO A 198 7.82 5.70 -39.96
C PRO A 198 6.39 6.15 -39.68
N ASP A 199 5.71 6.66 -40.71
CA ASP A 199 4.31 7.13 -40.64
C ASP A 199 3.31 6.02 -40.25
N ASP A 200 3.66 4.76 -40.47
CA ASP A 200 2.87 3.57 -40.13
C ASP A 200 3.14 3.03 -38.71
N ASN A 201 4.18 3.49 -38.02
CA ASN A 201 4.53 3.08 -36.66
C ASN A 201 4.77 4.27 -35.72
N ARG A 202 3.79 4.56 -34.86
CA ARG A 202 3.94 5.53 -33.75
C ARG A 202 4.97 5.01 -32.75
N HIS A 203 5.90 5.89 -32.34
CA HIS A 203 6.99 5.54 -31.43
C HIS A 203 6.57 5.30 -29.96
N GLY A 204 5.39 5.77 -29.55
CA GLY A 204 4.81 5.55 -28.22
C GLY A 204 5.40 6.37 -27.07
N PHE A 205 6.69 6.75 -27.13
CA PHE A 205 7.41 7.48 -26.08
C PHE A 205 6.75 8.79 -25.60
N GLU A 206 7.07 9.19 -24.35
CA GLU A 206 6.62 10.40 -23.65
C GLU A 206 7.77 11.39 -23.33
N THR A 207 7.49 12.45 -22.52
CA THR A 207 8.55 13.31 -21.97
C THR A 207 9.25 12.63 -20.80
N GLY A 208 10.58 12.60 -20.80
CA GLY A 208 11.38 12.06 -19.71
C GLY A 208 11.79 10.60 -19.90
N ASP A 209 11.23 9.91 -20.90
CA ASP A 209 11.77 8.64 -21.39
C ASP A 209 13.23 8.80 -21.78
N HIS A 210 14.04 7.78 -21.49
CA HIS A 210 15.46 7.74 -21.84
C HIS A 210 15.68 6.65 -22.90
N VAL A 211 16.12 7.05 -24.09
CA VAL A 211 16.29 6.16 -25.26
C VAL A 211 17.76 5.94 -25.58
N ALA A 212 18.13 4.69 -25.85
CA ALA A 212 19.44 4.32 -26.39
C ALA A 212 19.31 3.99 -27.89
N PHE A 213 20.34 4.30 -28.67
CA PHE A 213 20.35 4.05 -30.11
C PHE A 213 21.31 2.91 -30.46
N THR A 214 20.92 2.09 -31.44
CA THR A 214 21.75 1.02 -32.00
C THR A 214 21.62 0.99 -33.53
N GLU A 215 22.61 0.41 -34.19
CA GLU A 215 22.71 0.25 -35.66
C GLU A 215 22.62 1.54 -36.52
N ILE A 216 22.74 2.73 -35.92
CA ILE A 216 22.70 4.02 -36.62
C ILE A 216 23.91 4.16 -37.54
N LYS A 217 23.64 4.35 -38.84
CA LYS A 217 24.65 4.48 -39.89
C LYS A 217 24.91 5.94 -40.23
N GLY A 218 26.15 6.38 -40.08
CA GLY A 218 26.61 7.74 -40.43
C GLY A 218 26.65 8.75 -39.29
N MET A 219 25.83 8.57 -38.24
CA MET A 219 25.98 9.21 -36.92
C MET A 219 26.35 8.12 -35.90
N THR A 220 27.51 7.49 -36.10
CA THR A 220 27.93 6.30 -35.35
C THR A 220 28.15 6.56 -33.86
N GLU A 221 28.36 7.81 -33.47
CA GLU A 221 28.54 8.30 -32.11
C GLU A 221 27.24 8.32 -31.28
N LEU A 222 26.11 7.91 -31.86
CA LEU A 222 24.86 7.62 -31.16
C LEU A 222 24.76 6.15 -30.72
N ASN A 223 25.48 5.24 -31.37
CA ASN A 223 25.54 3.84 -30.95
C ASN A 223 26.38 3.70 -29.68
N ASP A 224 26.10 2.67 -28.89
CA ASP A 224 26.88 2.26 -27.72
C ASP A 224 27.10 3.37 -26.68
N ARG A 225 26.13 4.29 -26.56
CA ARG A 225 26.11 5.42 -25.61
C ARG A 225 25.03 5.23 -24.55
N ASP A 226 25.25 5.80 -23.36
CA ASP A 226 24.26 5.84 -22.28
C ASP A 226 22.93 6.48 -22.73
N PRO A 227 21.76 6.03 -22.21
CA PRO A 227 20.44 6.50 -22.63
C PRO A 227 20.24 8.01 -22.56
N ILE A 228 19.63 8.58 -23.61
CA ILE A 228 19.46 10.02 -23.83
C ILE A 228 17.97 10.39 -23.60
N PRO A 229 17.66 11.42 -22.78
CA PRO A 229 16.28 11.80 -22.49
C PRO A 229 15.59 12.51 -23.67
N ILE A 230 14.28 12.29 -23.84
CA ILE A 230 13.43 12.90 -24.88
C ILE A 230 12.23 13.69 -24.31
N LYS A 231 11.55 14.46 -25.16
CA LYS A 231 10.51 15.43 -24.76
C LYS A 231 9.33 15.47 -25.75
N VAL A 232 8.15 15.09 -25.26
CA VAL A 232 6.85 15.03 -25.99
C VAL A 232 5.80 15.85 -25.25
N THR A 233 5.18 16.83 -25.91
CA THR A 233 4.28 17.82 -25.28
C THR A 233 2.80 17.58 -25.60
N GLY A 234 2.25 16.44 -25.17
CA GLY A 234 0.85 16.05 -25.35
C GLY A 234 0.67 14.77 -26.21
N PRO A 235 -0.51 14.12 -26.15
CA PRO A 235 -1.81 14.80 -26.00
C PRO A 235 -2.40 14.94 -24.59
N PHE A 236 -1.93 14.21 -23.56
CA PHE A 236 -2.58 14.18 -22.25
C PHE A 236 -1.59 14.31 -21.07
N THR A 237 -1.17 15.57 -20.77
CA THR A 237 -0.20 15.95 -19.70
C THR A 237 1.23 15.37 -19.91
N PHE A 238 2.30 15.68 -19.15
CA PHE A 238 2.55 16.34 -17.83
C PHE A 238 3.66 17.44 -17.96
N THR A 239 4.38 18.02 -16.98
CA THR A 239 4.71 17.79 -15.54
C THR A 239 4.81 19.12 -14.74
N ILE A 240 5.10 19.06 -13.43
CA ILE A 240 5.07 20.20 -12.47
C ILE A 240 6.44 20.53 -11.82
N GLY A 241 7.01 21.70 -12.14
CA GLY A 241 8.28 22.21 -11.59
C GLY A 241 8.14 23.45 -10.70
N ASN A 242 9.26 23.98 -10.18
CA ASN A 242 9.33 25.07 -9.19
C ASN A 242 8.40 26.27 -9.47
N THR A 243 7.57 26.61 -8.48
CA THR A 243 6.45 27.57 -8.56
C THR A 243 6.66 28.88 -7.78
N MET A 244 7.86 29.16 -7.24
CA MET A 244 8.14 30.30 -6.33
C MET A 244 8.02 31.73 -6.93
N GLY A 245 7.24 31.92 -7.99
CA GLY A 245 7.01 33.23 -8.64
C GLY A 245 5.62 33.37 -9.27
N PHE A 246 4.62 32.64 -8.77
CA PHE A 246 3.27 32.60 -9.34
C PHE A 246 2.32 33.62 -8.70
N SER A 247 1.29 34.01 -9.45
CA SER A 247 0.17 34.86 -8.99
C SER A 247 -0.80 34.10 -8.07
N GLU A 248 -1.68 34.82 -7.38
CA GLU A 248 -2.76 34.22 -6.58
C GLU A 248 -3.76 33.40 -7.43
N TYR A 249 -4.46 32.51 -6.73
CA TYR A 249 -5.27 31.44 -7.30
C TYR A 249 -6.76 31.80 -7.34
N GLU A 250 -7.33 31.91 -8.54
CA GLU A 250 -8.74 32.24 -8.77
C GLU A 250 -9.43 31.16 -9.64
N GLY A 251 -10.09 30.19 -9.00
CA GLY A 251 -10.88 29.15 -9.66
C GLY A 251 -10.93 27.86 -8.82
N PRO A 252 -12.02 27.06 -8.85
CA PRO A 252 -12.18 25.94 -7.92
C PRO A 252 -11.48 24.66 -8.39
N GLY A 253 -10.60 24.09 -7.55
CA GLY A 253 -10.02 22.76 -7.76
C GLY A 253 -9.09 22.31 -6.61
N GLY A 254 -9.18 21.04 -6.23
CA GLY A 254 -8.40 20.44 -5.15
C GLY A 254 -9.24 20.12 -3.91
N THR A 255 -9.10 18.90 -3.41
CA THR A 255 -9.90 18.38 -2.29
C THR A 255 -8.96 17.82 -1.22
N VAL A 256 -8.97 18.41 -0.02
CA VAL A 256 -8.38 17.81 1.18
C VAL A 256 -9.34 16.72 1.66
N SER A 257 -8.87 15.48 1.84
CA SER A 257 -9.79 14.41 2.25
C SER A 257 -10.19 14.59 3.73
N GLN A 258 -11.50 14.74 3.95
CA GLN A 258 -12.07 14.77 5.30
C GLN A 258 -11.76 13.46 6.07
N LEU A 259 -11.52 12.37 5.33
CA LEU A 259 -11.07 11.09 5.87
C LEU A 259 -9.70 11.17 6.57
N HIS A 260 -8.78 12.07 6.18
CA HIS A 260 -7.54 12.27 6.91
C HIS A 260 -7.80 12.78 8.34
N LEU A 261 -8.67 13.78 8.46
CA LEU A 261 -9.12 14.32 9.75
C LEU A 261 -9.94 13.29 10.54
N ALA A 262 -10.79 12.51 9.90
CA ALA A 262 -11.55 11.43 10.54
C ALA A 262 -10.63 10.35 11.12
N PHE A 263 -9.63 9.89 10.35
CA PHE A 263 -8.65 8.90 10.82
C PHE A 263 -7.70 9.46 11.90
N GLN A 264 -7.43 10.76 11.96
CA GLN A 264 -6.71 11.36 13.10
C GLN A 264 -7.62 11.47 14.33
N SER A 265 -8.86 11.94 14.15
CA SER A 265 -9.82 12.14 15.24
C SER A 265 -10.30 10.83 15.85
N ILE A 266 -10.33 9.72 15.10
CA ILE A 266 -10.76 8.42 15.62
C ILE A 266 -9.72 7.82 16.57
N HIS A 267 -8.43 8.03 16.28
CA HIS A 267 -7.33 7.66 17.17
C HIS A 267 -7.33 8.53 18.44
N LYS A 268 -7.65 9.83 18.32
CA LYS A 268 -7.86 10.70 19.49
C LYS A 268 -9.07 10.27 20.32
N PHE A 269 -10.22 9.99 19.70
CA PHE A 269 -11.42 9.51 20.39
C PHE A 269 -11.14 8.20 21.14
N GLU A 270 -10.47 7.23 20.49
CA GLU A 270 -10.09 5.96 21.09
C GLU A 270 -9.13 6.14 22.29
N ALA A 271 -8.17 7.07 22.21
CA ALA A 271 -7.28 7.41 23.32
C ALA A 271 -7.99 8.15 24.48
N ASP A 272 -8.84 9.14 24.18
CA ASP A 272 -9.57 9.93 25.19
C ASP A 272 -10.68 9.13 25.89
N LYS A 273 -11.27 8.12 25.22
CA LYS A 273 -12.45 7.37 25.69
C LYS A 273 -12.16 5.92 26.06
N GLY A 274 -11.00 5.37 25.67
CA GLY A 274 -10.67 3.95 25.80
C GLY A 274 -11.45 3.02 24.86
N GLN A 275 -12.18 3.57 23.89
CA GLN A 275 -12.96 2.82 22.90
C GLN A 275 -13.29 3.68 21.67
N LEU A 276 -13.52 3.05 20.52
CA LEU A 276 -14.14 3.67 19.34
C LEU A 276 -15.61 4.08 19.62
N PRO A 277 -16.21 5.00 18.84
CA PRO A 277 -17.66 5.28 18.86
C PRO A 277 -18.49 4.00 18.75
N ARG A 278 -19.65 3.92 19.43
CA ARG A 278 -20.54 2.75 19.39
C ARG A 278 -21.35 2.69 18.08
N PRO A 279 -21.74 1.48 17.61
CA PRO A 279 -22.38 1.32 16.30
C PRO A 279 -23.67 2.14 16.24
N TYR A 280 -23.80 3.00 15.22
CA TYR A 280 -24.96 3.89 15.02
C TYR A 280 -25.33 4.78 16.22
N ASN A 281 -24.45 4.97 17.22
CA ASN A 281 -24.77 5.81 18.37
C ASN A 281 -24.67 7.30 18.02
N ARG A 282 -25.83 7.98 18.03
CA ARG A 282 -25.96 9.40 17.67
C ARG A 282 -25.19 10.36 18.59
N ALA A 283 -24.95 10.02 19.86
CA ALA A 283 -24.22 10.88 20.79
C ALA A 283 -22.70 10.78 20.56
N ASP A 284 -22.17 9.56 20.43
CA ASP A 284 -20.76 9.33 20.14
C ASP A 284 -20.38 9.95 18.77
N ALA A 285 -21.28 9.91 17.78
CA ALA A 285 -21.07 10.49 16.46
C ALA A 285 -21.14 12.03 16.43
N GLU A 286 -21.95 12.67 17.29
CA GLU A 286 -21.96 14.14 17.43
C GLU A 286 -20.68 14.62 18.13
N GLU A 287 -20.23 13.91 19.16
CA GLU A 287 -18.96 14.21 19.83
C GLU A 287 -17.76 14.00 18.88
N PHE A 288 -17.77 12.94 18.08
CA PHE A 288 -16.76 12.69 17.05
C PHE A 288 -16.71 13.80 15.99
N LEU A 289 -17.87 14.27 15.52
CA LEU A 289 -17.93 15.43 14.61
C LEU A 289 -17.38 16.70 15.27
N GLY A 290 -17.62 16.90 16.57
CA GLY A 290 -16.98 17.96 17.36
C GLY A 290 -15.45 17.89 17.27
N MET A 291 -14.86 16.71 17.57
CA MET A 291 -13.41 16.50 17.50
C MET A 291 -12.82 16.72 16.09
N VAL A 292 -13.54 16.33 15.03
CA VAL A 292 -13.12 16.57 13.64
C VAL A 292 -13.14 18.06 13.30
N ASN A 293 -14.15 18.81 13.76
CA ASN A 293 -14.22 20.26 13.55
C ASN A 293 -13.14 21.00 14.34
N ASP A 294 -12.91 20.65 15.61
CA ASP A 294 -11.81 21.23 16.42
C ASP A 294 -10.45 21.04 15.73
N LEU A 295 -10.21 19.86 15.15
CA LEU A 295 -8.97 19.53 14.46
C LEU A 295 -8.83 20.26 13.11
N ASN A 296 -9.94 20.46 12.37
CA ASN A 296 -9.99 21.28 11.15
C ASN A 296 -9.79 22.77 11.46
N ASP A 297 -10.38 23.26 12.56
CA ASP A 297 -10.24 24.65 13.02
C ASP A 297 -8.82 24.99 13.48
N ALA A 298 -8.08 23.99 13.98
CA ALA A 298 -6.67 24.11 14.32
C ALA A 298 -5.71 24.11 13.10
N GLN A 299 -6.18 23.79 11.89
CA GLN A 299 -5.33 23.80 10.69
C GLN A 299 -5.02 25.23 10.20
N SER A 300 -3.84 25.38 9.60
CA SER A 300 -3.30 26.67 9.11
C SER A 300 -3.18 26.69 7.59
N GLY A 301 -3.49 27.83 6.98
CA GLY A 301 -3.42 28.02 5.53
C GLY A 301 -4.46 27.19 4.75
N GLY A 302 -4.18 26.89 3.48
CA GLY A 302 -5.10 26.21 2.56
C GLY A 302 -5.37 24.72 2.84
N ALA A 303 -4.98 24.20 4.00
CA ALA A 303 -5.32 22.85 4.43
C ALA A 303 -6.75 22.77 5.01
N LYS A 304 -7.22 23.85 5.65
CA LYS A 304 -8.54 23.92 6.27
C LYS A 304 -9.65 23.88 5.22
N GLY A 305 -10.53 22.89 5.32
CA GLY A 305 -11.62 22.64 4.36
C GLY A 305 -13.02 22.73 4.96
N GLU A 306 -14.03 22.53 4.12
CA GLU A 306 -15.40 22.26 4.55
C GLU A 306 -15.54 20.77 4.93
N ILE A 307 -16.24 20.50 6.03
CA ILE A 307 -16.49 19.16 6.58
C ILE A 307 -17.93 18.76 6.28
N ASP A 308 -18.16 17.56 5.75
CA ASP A 308 -19.50 16.98 5.59
C ASP A 308 -19.91 16.30 6.90
N PRO A 309 -20.93 16.81 7.62
CA PRO A 309 -21.43 16.19 8.84
C PRO A 309 -22.00 14.78 8.62
N GLY A 310 -22.48 14.48 7.40
CA GLY A 310 -22.99 13.17 7.02
C GLY A 310 -21.88 12.14 6.95
N LEU A 311 -20.88 12.36 6.09
CA LEU A 311 -19.72 11.48 5.93
C LEU A 311 -19.01 11.19 7.27
N ILE A 312 -18.80 12.22 8.09
CA ILE A 312 -18.14 12.08 9.41
C ILE A 312 -18.99 11.29 10.42
N LYS A 313 -20.33 11.46 10.44
CA LYS A 313 -21.20 10.65 11.30
C LYS A 313 -21.29 9.21 10.82
N THR A 314 -21.34 8.97 9.51
CA THR A 314 -21.27 7.62 8.90
C THR A 314 -19.95 6.92 9.21
N PHE A 315 -18.83 7.66 9.23
CA PHE A 315 -17.54 7.15 9.72
C PHE A 315 -17.64 6.70 11.19
N ALA A 316 -18.16 7.55 12.09
CA ALA A 316 -18.34 7.18 13.49
C ALA A 316 -19.22 5.94 13.66
N TYR A 317 -20.41 5.93 13.05
CA TYR A 317 -21.41 4.86 13.13
C TYR A 317 -20.87 3.49 12.69
N THR A 318 -19.98 3.46 11.69
CA THR A 318 -19.42 2.24 11.11
C THR A 318 -18.00 1.92 11.60
N SER A 319 -17.36 2.80 12.38
CA SER A 319 -15.94 2.69 12.77
C SER A 319 -15.53 1.39 13.46
N ARG A 320 -16.48 0.72 14.13
CA ARG A 320 -16.33 -0.60 14.76
C ARG A 320 -16.60 -1.81 13.83
N GLY A 321 -16.77 -1.60 12.54
CA GLY A 321 -16.94 -2.69 11.56
C GLY A 321 -15.61 -3.19 10.99
N CYS A 322 -15.52 -4.48 10.69
CA CYS A 322 -14.41 -5.10 9.96
C CYS A 322 -14.95 -5.90 8.77
N LEU A 323 -15.26 -5.19 7.68
CA LEU A 323 -15.92 -5.78 6.51
C LEU A 323 -14.90 -6.54 5.65
N ALA A 324 -15.15 -7.84 5.40
CA ALA A 324 -14.27 -8.68 4.60
C ALA A 324 -13.93 -8.13 3.20
N PRO A 325 -14.86 -7.52 2.43
CA PRO A 325 -14.51 -6.91 1.14
C PRO A 325 -13.51 -5.76 1.24
N ILE A 326 -13.61 -4.93 2.28
CA ILE A 326 -12.70 -3.78 2.51
C ILE A 326 -11.32 -4.31 2.96
N CYS A 327 -11.30 -5.35 3.80
CA CYS A 327 -10.07 -6.07 4.18
C CYS A 327 -9.38 -6.67 2.96
N SER A 328 -10.14 -7.27 2.03
CA SER A 328 -9.61 -7.90 0.82
C SER A 328 -9.06 -6.88 -0.18
N LEU A 329 -9.76 -5.76 -0.37
CA LEU A 329 -9.32 -4.64 -1.20
C LEU A 329 -8.01 -4.04 -0.69
N LEU A 330 -7.98 -3.59 0.58
CA LEU A 330 -6.77 -2.98 1.14
C LEU A 330 -5.65 -4.00 1.32
N GLY A 331 -5.94 -5.24 1.74
CA GLY A 331 -4.92 -6.27 1.90
C GLY A 331 -4.28 -6.71 0.59
N SER A 332 -4.99 -6.55 -0.54
CA SER A 332 -4.43 -6.75 -1.89
C SER A 332 -3.63 -5.54 -2.36
N PHE A 333 -4.10 -4.32 -2.12
CA PHE A 333 -3.33 -3.10 -2.39
C PHE A 333 -2.01 -3.08 -1.60
N VAL A 334 -2.08 -3.34 -0.29
CA VAL A 334 -0.91 -3.36 0.62
C VAL A 334 0.01 -4.54 0.30
N GLY A 335 -0.53 -5.71 -0.08
CA GLY A 335 0.27 -6.81 -0.61
C GLY A 335 1.10 -6.39 -1.84
N GLN A 336 0.54 -5.55 -2.73
CA GLN A 336 1.28 -4.97 -3.83
C GLN A 336 2.33 -3.94 -3.35
N GLU A 337 2.01 -3.04 -2.42
CA GLU A 337 3.00 -2.09 -1.86
C GLU A 337 4.18 -2.80 -1.17
N VAL A 338 3.96 -3.97 -0.55
CA VAL A 338 5.05 -4.84 -0.04
C VAL A 338 5.89 -5.39 -1.20
N MET A 339 5.28 -5.87 -2.28
CA MET A 339 6.03 -6.32 -3.46
C MET A 339 6.88 -5.18 -4.05
N LYS A 340 6.35 -3.96 -4.14
CA LYS A 340 7.12 -2.77 -4.56
C LYS A 340 8.27 -2.48 -3.60
N ALA A 341 8.02 -2.46 -2.29
CA ALA A 341 9.03 -2.21 -1.25
C ALA A 341 10.20 -3.23 -1.27
N CYS A 342 9.90 -4.49 -1.54
CA CYS A 342 10.88 -5.56 -1.64
C CYS A 342 11.67 -5.57 -2.95
N SER A 343 11.10 -5.08 -4.06
CA SER A 343 11.69 -5.22 -5.40
C SER A 343 12.24 -3.92 -6.02
N GLY A 344 11.68 -2.76 -5.69
CA GLY A 344 11.88 -1.53 -6.45
C GLY A 344 11.12 -1.47 -7.79
N LYS A 345 10.23 -2.43 -8.06
CA LYS A 345 9.34 -2.48 -9.24
C LYS A 345 8.03 -1.73 -8.94
N PHE A 346 7.60 -0.92 -9.90
CA PHE A 346 6.48 0.05 -9.86
C PHE A 346 6.66 1.21 -8.88
N ASN A 347 6.09 2.37 -9.22
CA ASN A 347 5.99 3.52 -8.32
C ASN A 347 5.17 3.17 -7.05
N PRO A 348 5.72 3.35 -5.83
CA PRO A 348 5.01 3.12 -4.57
C PRO A 348 3.98 4.21 -4.26
N LEU A 349 3.09 3.94 -3.31
CA LEU A 349 2.21 4.95 -2.72
C LEU A 349 3.04 6.08 -2.07
N ASN A 350 2.69 7.33 -2.36
CA ASN A 350 3.39 8.51 -1.84
C ASN A 350 2.37 9.57 -1.37
N GLN A 351 1.93 9.60 -0.10
CA GLN A 351 2.23 8.69 1.01
C GLN A 351 0.97 8.04 1.61
N PHE A 352 -0.20 8.65 1.43
CA PHE A 352 -1.47 8.20 1.99
C PHE A 352 -2.46 7.83 0.90
N LEU A 353 -3.16 6.71 1.10
CA LEU A 353 -4.38 6.34 0.39
C LEU A 353 -5.55 6.43 1.38
N TYR A 354 -6.66 7.02 0.95
CA TYR A 354 -7.94 6.92 1.62
C TYR A 354 -8.95 6.26 0.68
N PHE A 355 -9.83 5.45 1.26
CA PHE A 355 -10.89 4.76 0.56
C PHE A 355 -12.15 4.75 1.41
N ASP A 356 -13.31 4.80 0.77
CA ASP A 356 -14.56 4.38 1.37
C ASP A 356 -15.46 3.74 0.31
N ALA A 357 -16.45 2.99 0.79
CA ALA A 357 -17.55 2.44 0.00
C ALA A 357 -18.87 2.75 0.72
N THR A 358 -19.10 4.03 1.03
CA THR A 358 -20.32 4.46 1.74
C THR A 358 -21.60 4.16 0.97
N GLU A 359 -21.55 4.03 -0.34
CA GLU A 359 -22.65 3.63 -1.22
C GLU A 359 -23.06 2.15 -1.07
N CYS A 360 -22.31 1.36 -0.29
CA CYS A 360 -22.68 0.00 0.12
C CYS A 360 -23.42 -0.05 1.47
N LEU A 361 -23.69 1.11 2.09
CA LEU A 361 -24.50 1.22 3.31
C LEU A 361 -25.98 1.47 2.95
N PRO A 362 -26.95 1.13 3.82
CA PRO A 362 -28.37 1.39 3.55
C PRO A 362 -28.70 2.88 3.61
N ASP A 363 -29.52 3.39 2.68
CA ASP A 363 -29.96 4.79 2.65
C ASP A 363 -30.68 5.23 3.94
N ASP A 364 -31.49 4.33 4.53
CA ASP A 364 -32.34 4.59 5.70
C ASP A 364 -31.58 4.57 7.05
N VAL A 365 -30.41 5.22 7.10
CA VAL A 365 -29.51 5.32 8.27
C VAL A 365 -30.24 5.75 9.56
N GLU A 366 -31.28 6.57 9.46
CA GLU A 366 -32.06 7.01 10.63
C GLU A 366 -32.83 5.88 11.33
N THR A 367 -33.13 4.79 10.64
CA THR A 367 -33.96 3.68 11.14
C THR A 367 -33.18 2.61 11.90
N ILE A 368 -31.85 2.59 11.75
CA ILE A 368 -30.96 1.60 12.34
C ILE A 368 -30.72 1.94 13.81
N SER A 369 -30.92 0.98 14.72
CA SER A 369 -30.66 1.14 16.16
C SER A 369 -29.30 0.56 16.57
N GLU A 370 -28.74 1.05 17.67
CA GLU A 370 -27.51 0.52 18.28
C GLU A 370 -27.63 -0.99 18.55
N ASP A 371 -28.77 -1.45 19.08
CA ASP A 371 -29.05 -2.88 19.30
C ASP A 371 -29.05 -3.71 18.00
N SER A 372 -29.47 -3.13 16.88
CA SER A 372 -29.52 -3.81 15.57
C SER A 372 -28.18 -3.80 14.81
N ALA A 373 -27.25 -2.93 15.22
CA ALA A 373 -25.94 -2.76 14.60
C ALA A 373 -24.77 -3.28 15.47
N ALA A 374 -25.07 -3.72 16.70
CA ALA A 374 -24.10 -4.33 17.63
C ALA A 374 -24.29 -5.85 17.79
N ALA A 375 -25.21 -6.45 17.03
CA ALA A 375 -25.51 -7.88 16.98
C ALA A 375 -24.81 -8.58 15.80
#